data_AF-A0A2E4FRN6-F1
#
_entry.id   AF-A0A2E4FRN6-F1
#
_cell.length_a   1.000
_cell.length_b   1.000
_cell.length_c   1.000
_cell.angle_alpha   90.00
_cell.angle_beta   90.00
_cell.angle_gamma   90.00
#
_symmetry.space_group_name_H-M   'P 1'
#
loop_
_entity.id
_entity.type
_entity.pdbx_description
1 polymer ?
#
loop_
_entity_poly.entity_id
_entity_poly.type
_entity_poly.pdbx_seq_one_letter_code
_entity_poly.pdbx_strand_id
1 'polypeptide(L)' 'MIELRRSLFVLILIAVVVLGFMRFRALKTGKEWESDWAMAMTVRDGLVTHWRVFFDMSLEANAING' A
#
# COMPACT_ATOMS: atom_id res chain seq x y z
N MET A 1 -22.00 12.71 -9.51
CA MET A 1 -21.31 13.74 -10.32
C MET A 1 -20.06 14.13 -9.56
N ILE A 2 -18.88 13.72 -10.02
CA ILE A 2 -17.60 13.99 -9.34
C ILE A 2 -16.84 14.98 -10.22
N GLU A 3 -16.69 16.22 -9.75
CA GLU A 3 -15.89 17.25 -10.41
C GLU A 3 -14.44 17.11 -9.95
N LEU A 4 -13.59 16.51 -10.79
CA LEU A 4 -12.16 16.45 -10.55
C LEU A 4 -11.53 17.77 -11.01
N ARG A 5 -11.44 18.77 -10.12
CA ARG A 5 -10.70 19.99 -10.41
C ARG A 5 -9.22 19.67 -10.55
N ARG A 6 -8.68 19.91 -11.75
CA ARG A 6 -7.25 19.90 -12.05
C ARG A 6 -6.52 20.73 -11.00
N SER A 7 -5.88 20.04 -10.06
CA SER A 7 -4.98 20.66 -9.10
C SER A 7 -3.60 20.69 -9.72
N LEU A 8 -3.24 21.81 -10.34
CA LEU A 8 -1.87 22.08 -10.77
C LEU A 8 -1.07 22.49 -9.53
N PHE A 9 -0.54 21.50 -8.80
CA PHE A 9 0.50 21.75 -7.81
C PHE A 9 1.85 21.63 -8.53
N VAL A 10 2.50 22.75 -8.82
CA VAL A 10 3.96 22.74 -9.05
C VAL A 10 4.60 22.62 -7.67
N LEU A 11 4.69 21.38 -7.22
CA LEU A 11 5.43 20.95 -6.05
C LEU A 11 6.24 19.77 -6.56
N ILE A 12 7.57 19.80 -6.38
CA ILE A 12 8.45 18.67 -6.69
C ILE A 12 8.11 17.56 -5.69
N LEU A 13 6.97 16.91 -5.92
CA LEU A 13 6.48 15.78 -5.18
C LEU A 13 6.66 14.58 -6.07
N ILE A 14 7.71 13.83 -5.80
CA ILE A 14 7.92 12.55 -6.46
C ILE A 14 6.99 11.57 -5.74
N ALA A 15 5.86 11.28 -6.38
CA ALA A 15 5.01 10.17 -6.01
C ALA A 15 5.57 8.90 -6.64
N VAL A 16 5.94 7.92 -5.81
CA VAL A 16 6.39 6.61 -6.26
C VAL A 16 5.29 5.61 -5.92
N VAL A 17 4.86 4.85 -6.93
CA VAL A 17 3.98 3.71 -6.75
C VAL A 17 4.76 2.45 -7.08
N VAL A 18 4.84 1.55 -6.11
CA VAL A 18 5.46 0.23 -6.26
C VAL A 18 4.36 -0.80 -6.24
N LEU A 19 4.36 -1.69 -7.23
CA LEU A 19 3.49 -2.86 -7.28
C LEU A 19 4.34 -4.09 -6.96
N GLY A 20 3.77 -5.04 -6.24
CA GLY A 20 4.47 -6.26 -5.91
C GLY A 20 3.54 -7.37 -5.46
N PHE A 21 4.17 -8.47 -5.11
CA PHE A 21 3.53 -9.65 -4.55
C PHE A 21 4.16 -9.93 -3.18
N MET A 22 3.37 -10.43 -2.23
CA MET A 22 3.84 -10.82 -0.91
C MET A 22 3.23 -12.15 -0.49
N ARG A 23 4.02 -12.94 0.26
CA ARG A 23 3.58 -14.15 0.95
C ARG A 23 3.96 -14.03 2.41
N PHE A 24 2.98 -14.23 3.30
CA PHE A 24 3.19 -14.18 4.74
C PHE A 24 2.66 -15.43 5.41
N ARG A 25 3.16 -15.68 6.63
CA ARG A 25 2.69 -16.72 7.54
C ARG A 25 2.30 -16.08 8.86
N ALA A 26 1.06 -16.29 9.28
CA ALA A 26 0.57 -15.84 10.58
C ALA A 26 1.16 -16.74 11.67
N LEU A 27 2.06 -16.20 12.52
CA LEU A 27 2.74 -16.98 13.54
C LEU A 27 1.78 -17.67 14.52
N LYS A 28 0.66 -17.02 14.83
CA LYS A 28 -0.34 -17.52 15.78
C LYS A 28 -1.10 -18.75 15.26
N THR A 29 -1.51 -18.73 14.00
CA THR A 29 -2.39 -19.77 13.40
C THR A 29 -1.63 -20.74 12.51
N GLY A 30 -0.40 -20.40 12.11
CA GLY A 30 0.38 -21.12 11.12
C GLY A 30 -0.14 -20.97 9.69
N LYS A 31 -1.29 -20.30 9.48
CA LYS A 31 -1.87 -20.11 8.15
C LYS A 31 -1.01 -19.16 7.32
N GLU A 32 -0.93 -19.43 6.03
CA GLU A 32 -0.26 -18.58 5.07
C GLU A 32 -1.27 -17.84 4.21
N TRP A 33 -0.88 -16.65 3.77
CA TRP A 33 -1.63 -15.91 2.76
C TRP A 33 -0.69 -15.23 1.78
N GLU A 34 -1.22 -14.99 0.60
CA GLU A 34 -0.54 -14.36 -0.52
C GLU A 34 -1.41 -13.24 -1.04
N SER A 35 -0.80 -12.13 -1.45
CA SER A 35 -1.55 -11.00 -1.98
C SER A 35 -0.68 -10.13 -2.89
N ASP A 36 -1.29 -9.64 -3.98
CA ASP A 36 -0.74 -8.50 -4.69
C ASP A 36 -0.90 -7.24 -3.82
N TRP A 37 0.09 -6.36 -3.89
CA TRP A 37 0.08 -5.12 -3.13
C TRP A 37 0.49 -3.93 -3.98
N ALA A 38 -0.04 -2.77 -3.60
CA ALA A 38 0.38 -1.47 -4.10
C ALA A 38 0.84 -0.60 -2.94
N MET A 39 2.03 -0.02 -3.05
CA MET A 39 2.58 0.92 -2.07
C MET A 39 2.75 2.28 -2.74
N ALA A 40 2.12 3.29 -2.17
CA ALA A 40 2.27 4.66 -2.61
C ALA A 40 3.08 5.44 -1.57
N MET A 41 4.15 6.09 -2.03
CA MET A 41 5.00 6.92 -1.19
C MET A 41 5.24 8.30 -1.80
N THR A 42 5.35 9.30 -0.93
CA THR A 42 5.73 10.66 -1.30
C THR A 42 7.13 10.93 -0.79
N VAL A 43 8.07 11.18 -1.71
CA VAL A 43 9.46 11.52 -1.39
C VAL A 43 9.66 13.03 -1.46
N ARG A 44 10.21 13.61 -0.41
CA ARG A 44 10.63 15.02 -0.30
C ARG A 44 12.03 15.06 0.29
N ASP A 45 12.95 15.78 -0.35
CA ASP A 45 14.34 15.92 0.11
C ASP A 45 15.04 14.58 0.39
N GLY A 46 14.75 13.57 -0.44
CA GLY A 46 15.27 12.21 -0.29
C GLY A 46 14.60 11.36 0.81
N LEU A 47 13.62 11.90 1.53
CA LEU A 47 12.93 11.22 2.62
C LEU A 47 11.49 10.86 2.24
N VAL A 48 11.03 9.69 2.68
CA VAL A 48 9.62 9.29 2.58
C VAL A 48 8.82 10.03 3.65
N THR A 49 7.91 10.89 3.22
CA THR A 49 7.08 11.71 4.12
C THR A 49 5.66 11.19 4.25
N HIS A 50 5.18 10.44 3.26
CA HIS A 50 3.87 9.80 3.27
C HIS A 50 4.03 8.39 2.74
N TRP A 51 3.39 7.44 3.40
CA TRP A 51 3.47 6.03 3.07
C TRP A 51 2.10 5.38 3.25
N ARG A 52 1.66 4.64 2.24
CA ARG A 52 0.41 3.86 2.24
C ARG A 52 0.66 2.55 1.53
N VAL A 53 0.15 1.46 2.09
CA VAL A 53 0.13 0.15 1.43
C VAL A 53 -1.30 -0.33 1.31
N PHE A 54 -1.62 -0.94 0.18
CA PHE A 54 -2.91 -1.52 -0.13
C PHE A 54 -2.67 -2.97 -0.55
N PHE A 55 -3.39 -3.89 0.07
CA PHE A 55 -3.40 -5.31 -0.26
C PHE A 55 -4.73 -5.90 0.25
N ASP A 56 -4.98 -7.18 -0.02
CA ASP A 56 -6.20 -7.84 0.44
C ASP A 56 -6.15 -8.12 1.95
N MET A 57 -6.71 -7.18 2.71
CA MET A 57 -6.86 -7.27 4.16
C MET A 57 -7.79 -8.41 4.59
N SER A 58 -8.67 -8.90 3.70
CA SER A 58 -9.58 -10.01 4.02
C SER A 58 -8.80 -11.32 4.14
N LEU A 59 -7.82 -11.53 3.25
CA LEU A 59 -6.93 -12.69 3.31
C LEU A 59 -6.06 -12.67 4.58
N GLU A 60 -5.54 -11.50 4.93
CA GLU A 60 -4.80 -11.33 6.18
C GLU A 60 -5.69 -11.61 7.41
N ALA A 61 -6.89 -11.01 7.46
CA ALA A 61 -7.81 -11.21 8.57
C ALA A 61 -8.21 -12.68 8.74
N ASN A 62 -8.47 -13.41 7.65
CA ASN A 62 -8.75 -14.84 7.67
C ASN A 62 -7.54 -15.64 8.18
N ALA A 63 -6.32 -15.30 7.72
CA ALA A 63 -5.12 -15.98 8.20
C ALA A 63 -4.88 -15.76 9.70
N ILE A 64 -5.09 -14.54 10.20
CA ILE A 64 -4.86 -14.18 11.60
C ILE A 64 -5.93 -14.75 12.54
N ASN A 65 -7.19 -14.80 12.12
CA ASN A 65 -8.31 -15.16 13.00
C ASN A 65 -8.69 -16.65 13.00
N GLY A 66 -8.33 -17.42 11.96
CA GLY A 66 -8.66 -18.85 11.88
C GLY A 66 -9.69 -19.16 10.81
#